data_AF-A0A679J170-F1
#
_entry.id   AF-A0A679J170-F1
#
_cell.length_a   1.000
_cell.length_b   1.000
_cell.length_c   1.000
_cell.angle_alpha   90.00
_cell.angle_beta   90.00
_cell.angle_gamma   90.00
#
_symmetry.space_group_name_H-M   'P 1'
#
loop_
_entity.id
_entity.type
_entity.pdbx_description
1 polymer ?
#
loop_
_entity_poly.entity_id
_entity_poly.type
_entity_poly.pdbx_seq_one_letter_code
_entity_poly.pdbx_strand_id
1 'polypeptide(L)'
;MSVAAIGFLYAGATLSAMLAGIPIAFALGFVALAFMFFFMPGASLDTVAQNVYEEMASITLLSIPLFILKGAAIGRSKAGQDLYSAMHAWMHKIPGGLGIANVFACALFAAMAGSSPATCSAIGSAGIPEMRKRGYSPGFAAGIIAAGGTLGILLPPSITMILYAVAAEQSLGRLFLAGIGPGLLLVGLFAAWSVYRFRSEYAAAKDAYERHGTASAILAEDTYSMRQRFSTLPRVLPFVILLTGVMVALYGGYATPSETAGLGGLLALGLIAVIYGVWRPRDVNPILAATLRESTMLMLIIGMSLLYAYVMSYLHISQSAAAAIVAMQLSKWVLLVTILGLVILLGFFLPPVSIILMTAPIILPPLKAAGFDLVWFGVVMTITMEMGLIHPPVGLNIFVIKNIAPDIPLKDIIWGTLPFVILMAVAILILCLVPGIAMWLPNWLLPSTR
;
A
#
# COMPACT_ATOMS: atom_id res chain seq x y z
N MET A 1 7.95 -27.16 -28.27
CA MET A 1 8.55 -25.82 -28.05
C MET A 1 9.39 -25.87 -26.79
N SER A 2 10.47 -25.10 -26.66
CA SER A 2 11.22 -25.05 -25.39
C SER A 2 10.37 -24.41 -24.30
N VAL A 3 10.59 -24.79 -23.04
CA VAL A 3 9.89 -24.21 -21.88
C VAL A 3 10.08 -22.69 -21.83
N ALA A 4 11.27 -22.19 -22.17
CA ALA A 4 11.55 -20.76 -22.25
C ALA A 4 10.69 -20.06 -23.33
N ALA A 5 10.52 -20.66 -24.52
CA ALA A 5 9.68 -20.09 -25.56
C ALA A 5 8.20 -20.03 -25.14
N ILE A 6 7.71 -21.08 -24.48
CA ILE A 6 6.35 -21.11 -23.90
C ILE A 6 6.22 -20.01 -22.83
N GLY A 7 7.23 -19.87 -21.97
CA GLY A 7 7.27 -18.81 -20.94
C GLY A 7 7.22 -17.40 -21.51
N PHE A 8 8.03 -17.09 -22.55
CA PHE A 8 7.99 -15.79 -23.21
C PHE A 8 6.65 -15.53 -23.91
N LEU A 9 6.06 -16.54 -24.53
CA LEU A 9 4.73 -16.43 -25.11
C LEU A 9 3.67 -16.20 -24.04
N TYR A 10 3.77 -16.87 -22.89
CA TYR A 10 2.83 -16.74 -21.78
C TYR A 10 2.87 -15.34 -21.18
N ALA A 11 4.07 -14.83 -20.88
CA ALA A 11 4.25 -13.47 -20.38
C ALA A 11 3.87 -12.42 -21.43
N GLY A 12 4.28 -12.63 -22.69
CA GLY A 12 3.95 -11.74 -23.81
C GLY A 12 2.44 -11.63 -24.05
N ALA A 13 1.74 -12.77 -24.09
CA ALA A 13 0.29 -12.80 -24.25
C ALA A 13 -0.43 -12.07 -23.10
N THR A 14 0.01 -12.29 -21.86
CA THR A 14 -0.52 -11.59 -20.68
C THR A 14 -0.32 -10.09 -20.79
N LEU A 15 0.91 -9.64 -21.07
CA LEU A 15 1.22 -8.21 -21.23
C LEU A 15 0.42 -7.59 -22.39
N SER A 16 0.30 -8.27 -23.53
CA SER A 16 -0.49 -7.79 -24.67
C SER A 16 -1.98 -7.67 -24.32
N ALA A 17 -2.56 -8.65 -23.62
CA ALA A 17 -3.95 -8.60 -23.16
C ALA A 17 -4.19 -7.41 -22.21
N MET A 18 -3.27 -7.17 -21.28
CA MET A 18 -3.34 -6.04 -20.35
C MET A 18 -3.18 -4.69 -21.06
N LEU A 19 -2.24 -4.59 -22.01
CA LEU A 19 -2.04 -3.38 -22.82
C LEU A 19 -3.22 -3.08 -23.75
N ALA A 20 -3.98 -4.10 -24.15
CA ALA A 20 -5.25 -3.94 -24.86
C ALA A 20 -6.39 -3.38 -23.97
N GLY A 21 -6.14 -3.16 -22.67
CA GLY A 21 -7.12 -2.63 -21.72
C GLY A 21 -8.04 -3.68 -21.13
N ILE A 22 -7.75 -4.98 -21.31
CA ILE A 22 -8.54 -6.06 -20.71
C ILE A 22 -8.31 -6.04 -19.19
N PRO A 23 -9.36 -6.09 -18.36
CA PRO A 23 -9.20 -6.14 -16.91
C PRO A 23 -8.37 -7.35 -16.48
N ILE A 24 -7.53 -7.15 -15.47
CA ILE A 24 -6.42 -8.06 -15.14
C ILE A 24 -6.88 -9.49 -14.85
N ALA A 25 -7.99 -9.65 -14.12
CA ALA A 25 -8.55 -10.98 -13.84
C ALA A 25 -8.86 -11.75 -15.14
N PHE A 26 -9.47 -11.08 -16.12
CA PHE A 26 -9.81 -11.70 -17.39
C PHE A 26 -8.58 -11.93 -18.27
N ALA A 27 -7.60 -11.02 -18.24
CA ALA A 27 -6.34 -11.22 -18.96
C ALA A 27 -5.61 -12.48 -18.45
N LEU A 28 -5.43 -12.61 -17.13
CA LEU A 28 -4.79 -13.76 -16.52
C LEU A 28 -5.58 -15.05 -16.78
N GLY A 29 -6.90 -15.02 -16.57
CA GLY A 29 -7.76 -16.17 -16.78
C GLY A 29 -7.81 -16.64 -18.23
N PHE A 30 -7.97 -15.70 -19.17
CA PHE A 30 -7.99 -16.01 -20.61
C PHE A 30 -6.67 -16.62 -21.08
N VAL A 31 -5.54 -16.02 -20.70
CA VAL A 31 -4.22 -16.53 -21.09
C VAL A 31 -3.95 -17.90 -20.44
N ALA A 32 -4.31 -18.09 -19.16
CA ALA A 32 -4.21 -19.39 -18.50
C ALA A 32 -5.03 -20.46 -19.25
N LEU A 33 -6.31 -20.19 -19.52
CA LEU A 33 -7.20 -21.12 -20.24
C LEU A 33 -6.72 -21.42 -21.66
N ALA A 34 -6.25 -20.41 -22.40
CA ALA A 34 -5.70 -20.60 -23.74
C ALA A 34 -4.48 -21.54 -23.70
N PHE A 35 -3.58 -21.35 -22.74
CA PHE A 35 -2.40 -22.21 -22.61
C PHE A 35 -2.75 -23.61 -22.12
N MET A 36 -3.74 -23.76 -21.24
CA MET A 36 -4.26 -25.07 -20.88
C MET A 36 -4.81 -25.81 -22.12
N PHE A 37 -5.57 -25.12 -22.96
CA PHE A 37 -6.14 -25.71 -24.17
C PHE A 37 -5.07 -26.14 -25.19
N PHE A 38 -4.02 -25.34 -25.39
CA PHE A 38 -3.00 -25.62 -26.41
C PHE A 38 -1.83 -26.49 -25.93
N PHE A 39 -1.49 -26.46 -24.64
CA PHE A 39 -0.26 -27.07 -24.11
C PHE A 39 -0.48 -28.09 -22.99
N MET A 40 -1.71 -28.28 -22.49
CA MET A 40 -2.05 -29.27 -21.46
C MET A 40 -3.04 -30.32 -21.99
N PRO A 41 -3.15 -31.50 -21.35
CA PRO A 41 -4.15 -32.49 -21.69
C PRO A 41 -5.57 -31.93 -21.57
N GLY A 42 -6.49 -32.32 -22.46
CA GLY A 42 -7.88 -31.83 -22.44
C GLY A 42 -8.60 -32.04 -21.10
N ALA A 43 -8.30 -33.13 -20.40
CA ALA A 43 -8.84 -33.41 -19.06
C ALA A 43 -8.46 -32.35 -18.00
N SER A 44 -7.41 -31.56 -18.21
CA SER A 44 -7.04 -30.46 -17.33
C SER A 44 -8.03 -29.29 -17.39
N LEU A 45 -8.80 -29.15 -18.47
CA LEU A 45 -9.84 -28.13 -18.57
C LEU A 45 -11.06 -28.46 -17.69
N ASP A 46 -11.32 -29.75 -17.48
CA ASP A 46 -12.44 -30.22 -16.65
C ASP A 46 -12.25 -29.84 -15.17
N THR A 47 -11.00 -29.70 -14.72
CA THR A 47 -10.67 -29.37 -13.32
C THR A 47 -10.52 -27.88 -13.05
N VAL A 48 -10.66 -27.01 -14.06
CA VAL A 48 -10.49 -25.55 -13.90
C VAL A 48 -11.41 -25.00 -12.81
N ALA A 49 -12.70 -25.35 -12.85
CA ALA A 49 -13.68 -24.84 -11.90
C ALA A 49 -13.35 -25.29 -10.46
N GLN A 50 -12.93 -26.55 -10.31
CA GLN A 50 -12.52 -27.10 -9.02
C GLN A 50 -11.25 -26.41 -8.49
N ASN A 51 -10.22 -26.26 -9.32
CA ASN A 51 -8.97 -25.61 -8.95
C ASN A 51 -9.21 -24.16 -8.51
N VAL A 52 -9.98 -23.39 -9.28
CA VAL A 52 -10.31 -22.00 -8.92
C VAL A 52 -11.10 -21.96 -7.61
N TYR A 53 -12.04 -22.88 -7.40
CA TYR A 53 -12.82 -22.94 -6.17
C TYR A 53 -11.96 -23.26 -4.94
N GLU A 54 -11.13 -24.30 -5.00
CA GLU A 54 -10.26 -24.72 -3.90
C GLU A 54 -9.28 -23.61 -3.50
N GLU A 55 -8.70 -22.94 -4.49
CA GLU A 55 -7.77 -21.82 -4.30
C GLU A 55 -8.45 -20.58 -3.68
N MET A 56 -9.71 -20.32 -4.05
CA MET A 56 -10.50 -19.23 -3.46
C MET A 56 -11.06 -19.58 -2.07
N ALA A 57 -11.20 -20.86 -1.75
CA ALA A 57 -11.76 -21.36 -0.48
C ALA A 57 -10.76 -21.28 0.68
N SER A 58 -10.12 -20.11 0.86
CA SER A 58 -9.13 -19.86 1.90
C SER A 58 -9.68 -18.97 3.01
N ILE A 59 -9.49 -19.40 4.27
CA ILE A 59 -9.85 -18.61 5.44
C ILE A 59 -9.03 -17.32 5.57
N THR A 60 -7.82 -17.30 4.99
CA THR A 60 -6.98 -16.10 4.95
C THR A 60 -7.51 -15.08 3.95
N LEU A 61 -8.07 -15.52 2.83
CA LEU A 61 -8.69 -14.65 1.84
C LEU A 61 -9.98 -14.00 2.36
N LEU A 62 -10.69 -14.64 3.30
CA LEU A 62 -11.84 -14.06 3.99
C LEU A 62 -11.50 -12.74 4.71
N SER A 63 -10.26 -12.56 5.16
CA SER A 63 -9.80 -11.30 5.77
C SER A 63 -9.85 -10.12 4.80
N ILE A 64 -9.69 -10.35 3.48
CA ILE A 64 -9.57 -9.28 2.48
C ILE A 64 -10.88 -8.47 2.39
N PRO A 65 -12.05 -9.06 2.09
CA PRO A 65 -13.31 -8.30 2.06
C PRO A 65 -13.64 -7.61 3.37
N LEU A 66 -13.30 -8.21 4.51
CA LEU A 66 -13.60 -7.68 5.84
C LEU A 66 -12.71 -6.48 6.19
N PHE A 67 -11.42 -6.50 5.82
CA PHE A 67 -10.56 -5.33 5.93
C PHE A 67 -10.93 -4.24 4.93
N ILE A 68 -11.35 -4.59 3.71
CA ILE A 68 -11.90 -3.62 2.75
C ILE A 68 -13.16 -2.97 3.33
N LEU A 69 -14.05 -3.73 3.98
CA LEU A 69 -15.24 -3.20 4.63
C LEU A 69 -14.88 -2.18 5.72
N LYS A 70 -13.95 -2.55 6.62
CA LYS A 70 -13.42 -1.66 7.65
C LYS A 70 -12.86 -0.38 7.02
N GLY A 71 -12.03 -0.52 5.99
CA GLY A 71 -11.39 0.60 5.32
C GLY A 71 -12.37 1.49 4.55
N ALA A 72 -13.38 0.92 3.90
CA ALA A 72 -14.43 1.66 3.21
C ALA A 72 -15.33 2.41 4.20
N ALA A 73 -15.64 1.82 5.35
CA ALA A 73 -16.44 2.42 6.40
C ALA A 73 -15.76 3.67 6.98
N ILE A 74 -14.49 3.55 7.37
CA ILE A 74 -13.70 4.67 7.90
C ILE A 74 -13.41 5.68 6.77
N GLY A 75 -13.05 5.16 5.59
CA GLY A 75 -12.75 5.85 4.33
C GLY A 75 -13.77 6.88 3.89
N ARG A 76 -15.04 6.51 3.96
CA ARG A 76 -16.17 7.33 3.50
C ARG A 76 -16.80 8.17 4.61
N SER A 77 -16.30 8.07 5.83
CA SER A 77 -16.75 8.87 6.96
C SER A 77 -15.93 10.15 7.12
N LYS A 78 -16.31 11.02 8.07
CA LYS A 78 -15.54 12.22 8.42
C LYS A 78 -14.28 11.92 9.26
N ALA A 79 -13.99 10.64 9.54
CA ALA A 79 -12.85 10.21 10.35
C ALA A 79 -11.52 10.75 9.85
N GLY A 80 -11.28 10.73 8.53
CA GLY A 80 -10.04 11.25 7.96
C GLY A 80 -9.82 12.75 8.26
N GLN A 81 -10.89 13.54 8.23
CA GLN A 81 -10.84 14.98 8.54
C GLN A 81 -10.61 15.22 10.03
N ASP A 82 -11.25 14.45 10.90
CA ASP A 82 -11.05 14.51 12.35
C ASP A 82 -9.63 14.09 12.74
N LEU A 83 -9.09 13.03 12.13
CA LEU A 83 -7.70 12.58 12.31
C LEU A 83 -6.70 13.67 11.91
N TYR A 84 -6.87 14.24 10.73
CA TYR A 84 -6.04 15.34 10.25
C TYR A 84 -6.08 16.52 11.22
N SER A 85 -7.28 16.95 11.61
CA SER A 85 -7.48 18.10 12.51
C SER A 85 -6.82 17.87 13.88
N ALA A 86 -6.93 16.66 14.43
CA ALA A 86 -6.30 16.31 15.69
C ALA A 86 -4.77 16.28 15.59
N MET A 87 -4.21 15.61 14.57
CA MET A 87 -2.75 15.58 14.38
C MET A 87 -2.22 17.00 14.20
N HIS A 88 -2.93 17.81 13.41
CA HIS A 88 -2.55 19.19 13.21
C HIS A 88 -2.52 20.01 14.51
N ALA A 89 -3.58 19.94 15.33
CA ALA A 89 -3.65 20.64 16.61
C ALA A 89 -2.51 20.23 17.58
N TRP A 90 -2.08 18.96 17.52
CA TRP A 90 -1.01 18.46 18.38
C TRP A 90 0.40 18.82 17.89
N MET A 91 0.57 19.04 16.59
CA MET A 91 1.88 19.28 15.97
C MET A 91 2.18 20.75 15.67
N HIS A 92 1.27 21.68 15.99
CA HIS A 92 1.41 23.10 15.69
C HIS A 92 2.71 23.76 16.19
N LYS A 93 3.32 23.27 17.29
CA LYS A 93 4.56 23.83 17.84
C LYS A 93 5.83 23.37 17.13
N ILE A 94 5.75 22.34 16.29
CA ILE A 94 6.92 21.76 15.63
C ILE A 94 7.14 22.51 14.31
N PRO A 95 8.37 22.94 13.98
CA PRO A 95 8.67 23.52 12.66
C PRO A 95 8.29 22.54 11.54
N GLY A 96 7.43 22.96 10.62
CA GLY A 96 6.87 22.08 9.58
C GLY A 96 5.73 21.18 10.07
N GLY A 97 5.16 21.49 11.24
CA GLY A 97 4.17 20.67 11.93
C GLY A 97 2.92 20.31 11.12
N LEU A 98 2.55 21.12 10.13
CA LEU A 98 1.48 20.77 9.18
C LEU A 98 1.83 19.59 8.28
N GLY A 99 3.03 19.61 7.69
CA GLY A 99 3.46 18.51 6.84
C GLY A 99 3.72 17.24 7.66
N ILE A 100 4.28 17.38 8.86
CA ILE A 100 4.43 16.23 9.77
C ILE A 100 3.07 15.69 10.22
N ALA A 101 2.11 16.57 10.54
CA ALA A 101 0.74 16.17 10.86
C ALA A 101 0.08 15.40 9.70
N ASN A 102 0.34 15.79 8.45
CA ASN A 102 -0.12 15.04 7.29
C ASN A 102 0.51 13.65 7.21
N VAL A 103 1.82 13.52 7.45
CA VAL A 103 2.49 12.21 7.47
C VAL A 103 1.87 11.31 8.56
N PHE A 104 1.67 11.82 9.78
CA PHE A 104 1.06 11.02 10.85
C PHE A 104 -0.42 10.73 10.61
N ALA A 105 -1.20 11.70 10.11
CA ALA A 105 -2.60 11.50 9.77
C ALA A 105 -2.75 10.44 8.67
N CYS A 106 -1.92 10.53 7.63
CA CYS A 106 -1.82 9.52 6.60
C CYS A 106 -1.41 8.17 7.19
N ALA A 107 -0.38 8.09 8.04
CA ALA A 107 0.08 6.83 8.64
C ALA A 107 -0.99 6.14 9.51
N LEU A 108 -1.68 6.91 10.35
CA LEU A 108 -2.72 6.38 11.22
C LEU A 108 -3.96 5.95 10.41
N PHE A 109 -4.33 6.76 9.40
CA PHE A 109 -5.45 6.42 8.52
C PHE A 109 -5.12 5.23 7.62
N ALA A 110 -3.90 5.18 7.08
CA ALA A 110 -3.32 4.10 6.32
C ALA A 110 -3.47 2.76 7.05
N ALA A 111 -3.04 2.72 8.31
CA ALA A 111 -3.15 1.54 9.16
C ALA A 111 -4.61 1.11 9.40
N MET A 112 -5.60 1.99 9.20
CA MET A 112 -7.01 1.63 9.32
C MET A 112 -7.65 1.22 8.00
N ALA A 113 -7.28 1.91 6.92
CA ALA A 113 -7.87 1.76 5.59
C ALA A 113 -7.23 0.64 4.77
N GLY A 114 -5.95 0.35 4.98
CA GLY A 114 -5.19 -0.68 4.24
C GLY A 114 -5.09 -0.41 2.74
N SER A 115 -5.34 0.83 2.30
CA SER A 115 -5.41 1.25 0.89
C SER A 115 -4.77 2.61 0.68
N SER A 116 -3.82 2.66 -0.26
CA SER A 116 -3.03 3.85 -0.57
C SER A 116 -3.86 4.95 -1.27
N PRO A 117 -4.63 4.66 -2.35
CA PRO A 117 -5.50 5.65 -2.98
C PRO A 117 -6.61 6.16 -2.06
N ALA A 118 -7.18 5.29 -1.22
CA ALA A 118 -8.21 5.68 -0.26
C ALA A 118 -7.66 6.68 0.78
N THR A 119 -6.43 6.44 1.25
CA THR A 119 -5.74 7.35 2.19
C THR A 119 -5.46 8.70 1.53
N CYS A 120 -4.97 8.72 0.29
CA CYS A 120 -4.79 9.97 -0.47
C CYS A 120 -6.10 10.74 -0.63
N SER A 121 -7.19 10.06 -0.98
CA SER A 121 -8.50 10.70 -1.16
C SER A 121 -9.03 11.30 0.14
N ALA A 122 -8.98 10.54 1.24
CA ALA A 122 -9.56 10.96 2.51
C ALA A 122 -8.76 12.09 3.14
N ILE A 123 -7.44 11.92 3.31
CA ILE A 123 -6.59 12.91 3.97
C ILE A 123 -6.31 14.09 3.04
N GLY A 124 -6.11 13.85 1.75
CA GLY A 124 -5.82 14.91 0.78
C GLY A 124 -6.93 15.93 0.63
N SER A 125 -8.19 15.51 0.73
CA SER A 125 -9.35 16.42 0.64
C SER A 125 -9.36 17.52 1.72
N ALA A 126 -8.77 17.26 2.89
CA ALA A 126 -8.63 18.23 3.96
C ALA A 126 -7.21 18.82 4.06
N GLY A 127 -6.18 18.00 3.84
CA GLY A 127 -4.79 18.37 4.02
C GLY A 127 -4.26 19.33 2.97
N ILE A 128 -4.57 19.10 1.68
CA ILE A 128 -4.03 19.94 0.58
C ILE A 128 -4.56 21.38 0.67
N PRO A 129 -5.87 21.64 0.80
CA PRO A 129 -6.38 23.01 0.90
C PRO A 129 -5.82 23.74 2.13
N GLU A 130 -5.71 23.05 3.26
CA GLU A 130 -5.23 23.65 4.51
C GLU A 130 -3.73 23.98 4.48
N MET A 131 -2.89 23.11 3.90
CA MET A 131 -1.48 23.42 3.68
C MET A 131 -1.31 24.64 2.78
N ARG A 132 -2.09 24.72 1.69
CA ARG A 132 -2.03 25.84 0.75
C ARG A 132 -2.49 27.16 1.37
N LYS A 133 -3.56 27.12 2.16
CA LYS A 133 -4.04 28.29 2.93
C LYS A 133 -2.94 28.88 3.83
N ARG A 134 -2.03 28.04 4.30
CA ARG A 134 -0.90 28.40 5.17
C ARG A 134 0.41 28.63 4.42
N GLY A 135 0.33 28.79 3.10
CA GLY A 135 1.46 29.23 2.28
C GLY A 135 2.45 28.14 1.88
N TYR A 136 2.15 26.85 2.10
CA TYR A 136 2.98 25.77 1.56
C TYR A 136 2.84 25.70 0.03
N SER A 137 3.93 25.34 -0.65
CA SER A 137 3.88 25.17 -2.11
C SER A 137 2.89 24.06 -2.54
N PRO A 138 2.10 24.27 -3.61
CA PRO A 138 1.11 23.28 -4.06
C PRO A 138 1.73 21.92 -4.39
N GLY A 139 2.91 21.90 -5.03
CA GLY A 139 3.63 20.67 -5.34
C GLY A 139 4.05 19.89 -4.09
N PHE A 140 4.55 20.57 -3.05
CA PHE A 140 4.89 19.90 -1.79
C PHE A 140 3.65 19.37 -1.06
N ALA A 141 2.57 20.16 -0.99
CA ALA A 141 1.32 19.73 -0.38
C ALA A 141 0.72 18.50 -1.10
N ALA A 142 0.76 18.48 -2.43
CA ALA A 142 0.35 17.33 -3.22
C ALA A 142 1.27 16.12 -3.00
N GLY A 143 2.59 16.34 -3.03
CA GLY A 143 3.61 15.30 -2.91
C GLY A 143 3.61 14.60 -1.56
N ILE A 144 3.49 15.34 -0.45
CA ILE A 144 3.52 14.77 0.91
C ILE A 144 2.28 13.93 1.20
N ILE A 145 1.11 14.29 0.64
CA ILE A 145 -0.12 13.51 0.78
C ILE A 145 -0.07 12.27 -0.12
N ALA A 146 0.42 12.41 -1.35
CA ALA A 146 0.60 11.28 -2.26
C ALA A 146 1.53 10.22 -1.65
N ALA A 147 2.66 10.66 -1.08
CA ALA A 147 3.63 9.81 -0.39
C ALA A 147 3.09 9.31 0.95
N GLY A 148 2.42 10.14 1.74
CA GLY A 148 1.80 9.71 2.99
C GLY A 148 0.77 8.60 2.76
N GLY A 149 0.01 8.68 1.66
CA GLY A 149 -0.91 7.63 1.26
C GLY A 149 -0.25 6.27 1.05
N THR A 150 1.02 6.22 0.61
CA THR A 150 1.72 4.95 0.37
C THR A 150 1.94 4.11 1.62
N LEU A 151 1.99 4.78 2.78
CA LEU A 151 2.01 4.10 4.07
C LEU A 151 0.78 3.19 4.26
N GLY A 152 -0.32 3.43 3.52
CA GLY A 152 -1.56 2.64 3.48
C GLY A 152 -1.36 1.18 3.14
N ILE A 153 -0.32 0.87 2.37
CA ILE A 153 -0.04 -0.49 1.93
C ILE A 153 1.09 -1.12 2.74
N LEU A 154 1.90 -0.33 3.47
CA LEU A 154 2.98 -0.84 4.31
C LEU A 154 2.56 -1.04 5.79
N LEU A 155 1.75 -0.13 6.34
CA LEU A 155 1.31 -0.20 7.74
C LEU A 155 0.13 -1.18 7.88
N PRO A 156 0.21 -2.17 8.77
CA PRO A 156 -0.82 -3.19 8.91
C PRO A 156 -2.10 -2.67 9.59
N PRO A 157 -3.27 -3.28 9.29
CA PRO A 157 -3.53 -4.30 8.26
C PRO A 157 -3.43 -3.78 6.81
N SER A 158 -2.78 -4.55 5.94
CA SER A 158 -2.57 -4.23 4.52
C SER A 158 -3.04 -5.35 3.60
N ILE A 159 -3.88 -5.00 2.61
CA ILE A 159 -4.42 -5.95 1.62
C ILE A 159 -3.30 -6.54 0.77
N THR A 160 -2.37 -5.71 0.32
CA THR A 160 -1.21 -6.12 -0.50
C THR A 160 -0.33 -7.12 0.24
N MET A 161 -0.12 -6.90 1.55
CA MET A 161 0.66 -7.84 2.38
C MET A 161 -0.08 -9.16 2.61
N ILE A 162 -1.42 -9.15 2.71
CA ILE A 162 -2.21 -10.40 2.76
C ILE A 162 -1.98 -11.21 1.48
N LEU A 163 -2.05 -10.56 0.32
CA LEU A 163 -1.86 -11.22 -0.98
C LEU A 163 -0.45 -11.77 -1.14
N TYR A 164 0.57 -11.01 -0.73
CA TYR A 164 1.94 -11.50 -0.71
C TYR A 164 2.10 -12.70 0.23
N ALA A 165 1.51 -12.66 1.43
CA ALA A 165 1.57 -13.77 2.39
C ALA A 165 0.95 -15.04 1.81
N VAL A 166 -0.18 -14.93 1.10
CA VAL A 166 -0.81 -16.06 0.39
C VAL A 166 0.09 -16.55 -0.74
N ALA A 167 0.54 -15.67 -1.64
CA ALA A 167 1.34 -16.05 -2.81
C ALA A 167 2.73 -16.61 -2.45
N ALA A 168 3.31 -16.15 -1.33
CA ALA A 168 4.61 -16.59 -0.83
C ALA A 168 4.52 -17.70 0.23
N GLU A 169 3.30 -18.14 0.56
CA GLU A 169 3.01 -19.09 1.65
C GLU A 169 3.72 -18.72 2.96
N GLN A 170 3.71 -17.43 3.30
CA GLN A 170 4.35 -16.88 4.49
C GLN A 170 3.31 -16.56 5.58
N SER A 171 3.78 -16.52 6.83
CA SER A 171 2.94 -16.09 7.95
C SER A 171 2.53 -14.62 7.79
N LEU A 172 1.22 -14.38 7.67
CA LEU A 172 0.63 -13.04 7.60
C LEU A 172 0.99 -12.19 8.82
N GLY A 173 0.94 -12.77 10.03
CA GLY A 173 1.26 -12.07 11.27
C GLY A 173 2.71 -11.60 11.31
N ARG A 174 3.67 -12.46 10.89
CA ARG A 174 5.09 -12.07 10.78
C ARG A 174 5.30 -10.95 9.78
N LEU A 175 4.62 -11.01 8.63
CA LEU A 175 4.71 -9.99 7.60
C LEU A 175 4.18 -8.64 8.08
N PHE A 176 3.02 -8.62 8.75
CA PHE A 176 2.47 -7.41 9.34
C PHE A 176 3.40 -6.80 10.39
N LEU A 177 3.96 -7.60 11.29
CA LEU A 177 4.98 -7.12 12.24
C LEU A 177 6.22 -6.58 11.53
N ALA A 178 6.63 -7.22 10.43
CA ALA A 178 7.79 -6.80 9.66
C ALA A 178 7.59 -5.45 8.95
N GLY A 179 6.34 -5.07 8.67
CA GLY A 179 5.99 -3.77 8.09
C GLY A 179 6.08 -2.60 9.08
N ILE A 180 5.98 -2.84 10.39
CA ILE A 180 5.92 -1.77 11.41
C ILE A 180 7.22 -0.95 11.44
N GLY A 181 8.37 -1.61 11.60
CA GLY A 181 9.66 -0.92 11.67
C GLY A 181 9.98 -0.08 10.41
N PRO A 182 9.88 -0.67 9.21
CA PRO A 182 10.02 0.04 7.93
C PRO A 182 8.98 1.15 7.73
N GLY A 183 7.74 0.96 8.20
CA GLY A 183 6.72 1.99 8.18
C GLY A 183 7.08 3.19 9.05
N LEU A 184 7.57 2.94 10.27
CA LEU A 184 8.07 4.00 11.16
C LEU A 184 9.31 4.68 10.59
N LEU A 185 10.20 3.95 9.92
CA LEU A 185 11.34 4.51 9.19
C LEU A 185 10.86 5.50 8.11
N LEU A 186 9.90 5.11 7.27
CA LEU A 186 9.36 6.00 6.24
C LEU A 186 8.63 7.20 6.81
N VAL A 187 7.84 7.02 7.87
CA VAL A 187 7.22 8.14 8.62
C VAL A 187 8.29 9.12 9.10
N GLY A 188 9.38 8.61 9.67
CA GLY A 188 10.51 9.43 10.12
C GLY A 188 11.20 10.18 8.97
N LEU A 189 11.47 9.50 7.86
CA LEU A 189 12.09 10.11 6.67
C LEU A 189 11.19 11.19 6.04
N PHE A 190 9.89 10.93 5.91
CA PHE A 190 8.93 11.89 5.35
C PHE A 190 8.74 13.09 6.29
N ALA A 191 8.69 12.86 7.61
CA ALA A 191 8.67 13.91 8.62
C ALA A 191 9.94 14.79 8.56
N ALA A 192 11.12 14.17 8.48
CA ALA A 192 12.40 14.88 8.39
C ALA A 192 12.47 15.75 7.13
N TRP A 193 12.03 15.21 5.98
CA TRP A 193 11.92 15.98 4.74
C TRP A 193 10.92 17.13 4.85
N SER A 194 9.80 16.92 5.55
CA SER A 194 8.82 17.98 5.80
C SER A 194 9.40 19.13 6.62
N VAL A 195 10.19 18.84 7.66
CA VAL A 195 10.89 19.86 8.45
C VAL A 195 11.90 20.61 7.56
N TYR A 196 12.69 19.88 6.78
CA TYR A 196 13.68 20.48 5.88
C TYR A 196 13.02 21.42 4.86
N ARG A 197 11.96 20.95 4.21
CA ARG A 197 11.24 21.75 3.20
C ARG A 197 10.57 22.97 3.81
N PHE A 198 9.94 22.83 4.97
CA PHE A 198 9.36 23.95 5.70
C PHE A 198 10.42 25.02 6.03
N ARG A 199 11.59 24.63 6.55
CA ARG A 199 12.66 25.58 6.86
C ARG A 199 13.14 26.33 5.62
N SER A 200 13.25 25.64 4.48
CA SER A 200 13.60 26.25 3.21
C SER A 200 12.55 27.25 2.71
N GLU A 201 11.26 26.89 2.74
CA GLU A 201 10.16 27.78 2.32
C GLU A 201 9.98 28.95 3.29
N TYR A 202 10.12 28.72 4.60
CA TYR A 202 10.05 29.76 5.63
C TYR A 202 11.20 30.76 5.50
N ALA A 203 12.44 30.30 5.28
CA ALA A 203 13.58 31.18 5.09
C ALA A 203 13.41 32.06 3.84
N ALA A 204 12.95 31.48 2.73
CA ALA A 204 12.66 32.23 1.51
C ALA A 204 11.53 33.26 1.71
N ALA A 205 10.47 32.90 2.44
CA ALA A 205 9.37 33.81 2.75
C ALA A 205 9.81 34.95 3.68
N LYS A 206 10.66 34.65 4.67
CA LYS A 206 11.21 35.64 5.60
C LYS A 206 12.10 36.65 4.87
N ASP A 207 12.98 36.17 4.00
CA ASP A 207 13.84 37.01 3.17
C ASP A 207 13.03 37.91 2.22
N ALA A 208 11.97 37.37 1.59
CA ALA A 208 11.06 38.18 0.77
C ALA A 208 10.31 39.24 1.59
N TYR A 209 9.90 38.91 2.83
CA TYR A 209 9.28 39.86 3.74
C TYR A 209 10.25 40.98 4.15
N GLU A 210 11.50 40.64 4.49
CA GLU A 210 12.53 41.59 4.89
C GLU A 210 12.95 42.53 3.73
N ARG A 211 12.96 42.04 2.48
CA ARG A 211 13.33 42.85 1.31
C ARG A 211 12.18 43.65 0.70
N HIS A 212 10.97 43.09 0.66
CA HIS A 212 9.85 43.63 -0.13
C HIS A 212 8.57 43.85 0.67
N GLY A 213 8.54 43.52 1.97
CA GLY A 213 7.36 43.67 2.83
C GLY A 213 6.21 42.70 2.51
N THR A 214 6.40 41.75 1.60
CA THR A 214 5.37 40.76 1.23
C THR A 214 5.13 39.77 2.36
N ALA A 215 3.99 39.90 3.05
CA ALA A 215 3.56 38.96 4.07
C ALA A 215 3.11 37.63 3.44
N SER A 216 3.74 36.52 3.83
CA SER A 216 3.32 35.17 3.46
C SER A 216 2.58 34.51 4.61
N ALA A 217 1.52 33.75 4.30
CA ALA A 217 0.76 32.99 5.29
C ALA A 217 1.62 31.96 6.05
N ILE A 218 2.77 31.56 5.52
CA ILE A 218 3.71 30.63 6.18
C ILE A 218 4.44 31.27 7.38
N LEU A 219 4.42 32.61 7.47
CA LEU A 219 5.00 33.39 8.56
C LEU A 219 4.02 33.57 9.73
N ALA A 220 2.74 33.21 9.56
CA ALA A 220 1.74 33.32 10.61
C ALA A 220 1.91 32.18 11.64
N GLU A 221 1.90 32.52 12.93
CA GLU A 221 1.93 31.54 14.01
C GLU A 221 0.50 31.18 14.45
N ASP A 222 0.14 29.90 14.32
CA ASP A 222 -1.10 29.39 14.88
C ASP A 222 -0.91 29.01 16.36
N THR A 223 -1.60 29.70 17.25
CA THR A 223 -1.62 29.35 18.68
C THR A 223 -2.82 28.47 19.00
N TYR A 224 -2.59 27.20 19.31
CA TYR A 224 -3.62 26.32 19.87
C TYR A 224 -3.49 26.26 21.40
N SER A 225 -4.58 26.57 22.10
CA SER A 225 -4.64 26.36 23.56
C SER A 225 -4.65 24.86 23.90
N MET A 226 -4.16 24.48 25.09
CA MET A 226 -4.20 23.08 25.54
C MET A 226 -5.63 22.53 25.56
N ARG A 227 -6.62 23.35 25.91
CA ARG A 227 -8.04 22.97 25.88
C ARG A 227 -8.51 22.58 24.48
N GLN A 228 -8.09 23.33 23.45
CA GLN A 228 -8.41 23.00 22.05
C GLN A 228 -7.74 21.68 21.60
N ARG A 229 -6.50 21.43 22.01
CA ARG A 229 -5.79 20.16 21.69
C ARG A 229 -6.48 18.93 22.26
N PHE A 230 -6.91 19.00 23.51
CA PHE A 230 -7.61 17.89 24.14
C PHE A 230 -9.04 17.73 23.61
N SER A 231 -9.66 18.80 23.11
CA SER A 231 -11.01 18.73 22.54
C SER A 231 -11.10 17.93 21.23
N THR A 232 -10.00 17.78 20.48
CA THR A 232 -9.97 16.98 19.23
C THR A 232 -9.75 15.50 19.48
N LEU A 233 -9.20 15.11 20.64
CA LEU A 233 -8.84 13.73 20.97
C LEU A 233 -10.04 12.76 21.04
N PRO A 234 -11.19 13.12 21.63
CA PRO A 234 -12.34 12.23 21.73
C PRO A 234 -12.89 11.73 20.40
N ARG A 235 -12.66 12.46 19.29
CA ARG A 235 -13.08 12.04 17.95
C ARG A 235 -12.12 11.03 17.30
N VAL A 236 -10.85 11.04 17.69
CA VAL A 236 -9.80 10.18 17.11
C VAL A 236 -9.55 8.94 17.96
N LEU A 237 -9.72 9.06 19.27
CA LEU A 237 -9.47 7.98 20.22
C LEU A 237 -10.23 6.68 19.89
N PRO A 238 -11.52 6.70 19.48
CA PRO A 238 -12.23 5.48 19.12
C PRO A 238 -11.57 4.72 17.96
N PHE A 239 -11.06 5.44 16.97
CA PHE A 239 -10.36 4.87 15.81
C PHE A 239 -9.00 4.29 16.18
N VAL A 240 -8.25 4.99 17.04
CA VAL A 240 -6.98 4.49 17.58
C VAL A 240 -7.21 3.24 18.41
N ILE A 241 -8.22 3.23 19.29
CA ILE A 241 -8.59 2.06 20.09
C ILE A 241 -8.95 0.87 19.20
N LEU A 242 -9.75 1.10 18.15
CA LEU A 242 -10.09 0.06 17.18
C LEU A 242 -8.84 -0.51 16.51
N LEU A 243 -7.93 0.35 16.05
CA LEU A 243 -6.68 -0.08 15.43
C LEU A 243 -5.82 -0.88 16.42
N THR A 244 -5.54 -0.34 17.60
CA THR A 244 -4.71 -1.00 18.61
C THR A 244 -5.35 -2.28 19.11
N GLY A 245 -6.66 -2.32 19.27
CA GLY A 245 -7.39 -3.52 19.70
C GLY A 245 -7.28 -4.65 18.69
N VAL A 246 -7.45 -4.35 17.39
CA VAL A 246 -7.25 -5.33 16.30
C VAL A 246 -5.79 -5.83 16.29
N MET A 247 -4.81 -4.94 16.48
CA MET A 247 -3.40 -5.32 16.53
C MET A 247 -3.07 -6.18 17.75
N VAL A 248 -3.55 -5.82 18.94
CA VAL A 248 -3.33 -6.60 20.16
C VAL A 248 -4.01 -7.97 20.07
N ALA A 249 -5.23 -8.04 19.55
CA ALA A 249 -5.93 -9.31 19.35
C ALA A 249 -5.16 -10.24 18.39
N LEU A 250 -4.65 -9.68 17.29
CA LEU A 250 -3.90 -10.41 16.28
C LEU A 250 -2.53 -10.90 16.78
N TYR A 251 -1.74 -10.01 17.38
CA TYR A 251 -0.37 -10.34 17.79
C TYR A 251 -0.29 -11.02 19.16
N GLY A 252 -1.27 -10.78 20.04
CA GLY A 252 -1.42 -11.50 21.30
C GLY A 252 -1.92 -12.93 21.12
N GLY A 253 -2.25 -13.35 19.88
CA GLY A 253 -2.76 -14.69 19.60
C GLY A 253 -4.19 -14.93 20.10
N TYR A 254 -4.91 -13.87 20.47
CA TYR A 254 -6.29 -13.96 20.96
C TYR A 254 -7.30 -14.26 19.85
N ALA A 255 -6.99 -13.84 18.61
CA ALA A 255 -7.86 -14.03 17.46
C ALA A 255 -7.04 -14.14 16.17
N THR A 256 -7.56 -14.90 15.20
CA THR A 256 -6.98 -15.08 13.87
C THR A 256 -7.11 -13.81 13.01
N PRO A 257 -6.35 -13.68 11.91
CA PRO A 257 -6.49 -12.55 10.98
C PRO A 257 -7.91 -12.38 10.42
N SER A 258 -8.67 -13.46 10.23
CA SER A 258 -10.05 -13.40 9.71
C SER A 258 -11.03 -12.95 10.78
N GLU A 259 -10.91 -13.45 12.01
CA GLU A 259 -11.72 -13.02 13.15
C GLU A 259 -11.47 -11.55 13.50
N THR A 260 -10.22 -11.12 13.53
CA THR A 260 -9.85 -9.71 13.79
C THR A 260 -10.31 -8.78 12.67
N ALA A 261 -10.28 -9.23 11.41
CA ALA A 261 -10.84 -8.47 10.29
C ALA A 261 -12.37 -8.34 10.41
N GLY A 262 -13.07 -9.43 10.74
CA GLY A 262 -14.53 -9.46 10.88
C GLY A 262 -15.00 -8.57 12.03
N LEU A 263 -14.42 -8.76 13.22
CA LEU A 263 -14.73 -7.93 14.39
C LEU A 263 -14.35 -6.47 14.12
N GLY A 264 -13.19 -6.23 13.50
CA GLY A 264 -12.73 -4.90 13.12
C GLY A 264 -13.67 -4.18 12.14
N GLY A 265 -14.22 -4.90 11.16
CA GLY A 265 -15.19 -4.37 10.21
C GLY A 265 -16.53 -4.04 10.86
N LEU A 266 -17.06 -4.93 11.70
CA LEU A 266 -18.31 -4.71 12.44
C LEU A 266 -18.18 -3.55 13.42
N LEU A 267 -17.08 -3.49 14.18
CA LEU A 267 -16.80 -2.40 15.10
C LEU A 267 -16.60 -1.07 14.36
N ALA A 268 -15.94 -1.07 13.19
CA ALA A 268 -15.83 0.13 12.38
C ALA A 268 -17.20 0.66 11.95
N LEU A 269 -18.09 -0.21 11.47
CA LEU A 269 -19.46 0.15 11.13
C LEU A 269 -20.22 0.71 12.34
N GLY A 270 -20.17 0.02 13.48
CA GLY A 270 -20.82 0.49 14.71
C GLY A 270 -20.29 1.85 15.16
N LEU A 271 -18.98 2.07 15.05
CA LEU A 271 -18.31 3.29 15.47
C LEU A 271 -18.65 4.48 14.57
N ILE A 272 -18.65 4.32 13.25
CA ILE A 272 -19.10 5.39 12.34
C ILE A 272 -20.60 5.67 12.51
N ALA A 273 -21.38 4.66 12.88
CA ALA A 273 -22.80 4.81 13.11
C ALA A 273 -23.02 5.67 14.37
N VAL A 274 -22.39 5.32 15.51
CA VAL A 274 -22.49 6.07 16.77
C VAL A 274 -21.95 7.50 16.66
N ILE A 275 -20.79 7.69 16.03
CA ILE A 275 -20.11 8.99 16.00
C ILE A 275 -20.69 9.93 14.93
N TYR A 276 -21.01 9.39 13.74
CA TYR A 276 -21.41 10.20 12.59
C TYR A 276 -22.87 10.05 12.17
N GLY A 277 -23.65 9.21 12.85
CA GLY A 277 -25.05 8.98 12.49
C GLY A 277 -25.24 8.16 11.20
N VAL A 278 -24.23 7.41 10.77
CA VAL A 278 -24.26 6.59 9.55
C VAL A 278 -24.99 5.27 9.82
N TRP A 279 -26.32 5.32 9.85
CA TRP A 279 -27.18 4.13 10.11
C TRP A 279 -28.16 3.85 8.98
N ARG A 280 -28.53 4.87 8.21
CA ARG A 280 -29.60 4.74 7.23
C ARG A 280 -29.09 3.89 6.06
N PRO A 281 -29.95 3.08 5.41
CA PRO A 281 -29.55 2.32 4.23
C PRO A 281 -28.90 3.19 3.15
N ARG A 282 -29.30 4.47 3.03
CA ARG A 282 -28.71 5.44 2.10
C ARG A 282 -27.24 5.78 2.41
N ASP A 283 -26.85 5.76 3.67
CA ASP A 283 -25.49 6.10 4.11
C ASP A 283 -24.58 4.86 4.14
N VAL A 284 -25.17 3.69 4.44
CA VAL A 284 -24.46 2.39 4.47
C VAL A 284 -24.28 1.80 3.08
N ASN A 285 -25.24 1.97 2.17
CA ASN A 285 -25.18 1.41 0.81
C ASN A 285 -23.91 1.84 0.03
N PRO A 286 -23.45 3.10 0.06
CA PRO A 286 -22.18 3.47 -0.57
C PRO A 286 -20.95 2.75 0.01
N ILE A 287 -20.96 2.43 1.31
CA ILE A 287 -19.87 1.69 1.98
C ILE A 287 -19.87 0.23 1.51
N LEU A 288 -21.04 -0.42 1.54
CA LEU A 288 -21.18 -1.80 1.09
C LEU A 288 -20.92 -1.95 -0.41
N ALA A 289 -21.42 -1.04 -1.24
CA ALA A 289 -21.19 -1.05 -2.67
C ALA A 289 -19.70 -0.87 -3.02
N ALA A 290 -19.00 0.02 -2.31
CA ALA A 290 -17.55 0.16 -2.46
C ALA A 290 -16.81 -1.11 -2.04
N THR A 291 -17.22 -1.70 -0.91
CA THR A 291 -16.66 -2.94 -0.39
C THR A 291 -16.84 -4.09 -1.37
N LEU A 292 -18.05 -4.29 -1.88
CA LEU A 292 -18.37 -5.33 -2.85
C LEU A 292 -17.59 -5.15 -4.14
N ARG A 293 -17.47 -3.91 -4.64
CA ARG A 293 -16.72 -3.62 -5.87
C ARG A 293 -15.24 -4.00 -5.71
N GLU A 294 -14.57 -3.52 -4.67
CA GLU A 294 -13.15 -3.81 -4.46
C GLU A 294 -12.91 -5.28 -4.11
N SER A 295 -13.75 -5.87 -3.27
CA SER A 295 -13.65 -7.29 -2.91
C SER A 295 -13.85 -8.20 -4.12
N THR A 296 -14.86 -7.94 -4.94
CA THR A 296 -15.12 -8.75 -6.14
C THR A 296 -13.98 -8.64 -7.14
N MET A 297 -13.49 -7.42 -7.37
CA MET A 297 -12.34 -7.19 -8.25
C MET A 297 -11.11 -7.96 -7.77
N LEU A 298 -10.77 -7.86 -6.49
CA LEU A 298 -9.59 -8.53 -5.92
C LEU A 298 -9.75 -10.05 -5.88
N MET A 299 -10.90 -10.57 -5.44
CA MET A 299 -11.15 -12.01 -5.38
C MET A 299 -11.13 -12.65 -6.77
N LEU A 300 -11.63 -11.97 -7.81
CA LEU A 300 -11.51 -12.44 -9.19
C LEU A 300 -10.07 -12.43 -9.69
N ILE A 301 -9.29 -11.39 -9.37
CA ILE A 301 -7.86 -11.35 -9.71
C ILE A 301 -7.13 -12.52 -9.04
N ILE A 302 -7.40 -12.78 -7.76
CA ILE A 302 -6.79 -13.87 -7.00
C ILE A 302 -7.12 -15.22 -7.65
N GLY A 303 -8.40 -15.54 -7.84
CA GLY A 303 -8.81 -16.81 -8.44
C GLY A 303 -8.20 -17.07 -9.81
N MET A 304 -8.21 -16.06 -10.69
CA MET A 304 -7.62 -16.17 -12.03
C MET A 304 -6.09 -16.20 -12.00
N SER A 305 -5.46 -15.51 -11.04
CA SER A 305 -4.01 -15.53 -10.88
C SER A 305 -3.49 -16.84 -10.33
N LEU A 306 -4.25 -17.53 -9.47
CA LEU A 306 -3.89 -18.84 -8.96
C LEU A 306 -3.99 -19.89 -10.06
N LEU A 307 -5.03 -19.82 -10.91
CA LEU A 307 -5.09 -20.60 -12.15
C LEU A 307 -3.88 -20.28 -13.06
N TYR A 308 -3.54 -19.01 -13.22
CA TYR A 308 -2.39 -18.58 -14.01
C TYR A 308 -1.05 -19.12 -13.47
N ALA A 309 -0.87 -19.12 -12.15
CA ALA A 309 0.31 -19.66 -11.46
C ALA A 309 0.37 -21.20 -11.55
N TYR A 310 -0.78 -21.87 -11.46
CA TYR A 310 -0.90 -23.32 -11.66
C TYR A 310 -0.39 -23.73 -13.05
N VAL A 311 -0.82 -23.03 -14.10
CA VAL A 311 -0.35 -23.28 -15.49
C VAL A 311 1.16 -23.05 -15.62
N MET A 312 1.71 -21.98 -15.00
CA MET A 312 3.16 -21.75 -15.00
C MET A 312 3.93 -22.88 -14.33
N SER A 313 3.41 -23.41 -13.23
CA SER A 313 4.02 -24.52 -12.51
C SER A 313 3.94 -25.81 -13.30
N TYR A 314 2.79 -26.12 -13.89
CA TYR A 314 2.55 -27.31 -14.70
C TYR A 314 3.46 -27.35 -15.94
N LEU A 315 3.58 -26.21 -16.64
CA LEU A 315 4.43 -26.08 -17.82
C LEU A 315 5.91 -25.89 -17.47
N HIS A 316 6.28 -25.96 -16.19
CA HIS A 316 7.63 -25.76 -15.66
C HIS A 316 8.27 -24.39 -15.99
N ILE A 317 7.46 -23.38 -16.30
CA ILE A 317 7.93 -22.03 -16.68
C ILE A 317 8.66 -21.39 -15.50
N SER A 318 8.05 -21.41 -14.32
CA SER A 318 8.61 -20.81 -13.10
C SER A 318 9.93 -21.48 -12.69
N GLN A 319 9.99 -22.81 -12.74
CA GLN A 319 11.16 -23.61 -12.37
C GLN A 319 12.30 -23.41 -13.37
N SER A 320 12.00 -23.38 -14.67
CA SER A 320 12.99 -23.12 -15.72
C SER A 320 13.55 -21.70 -15.62
N ALA A 321 12.72 -20.70 -15.32
CA ALA A 321 13.17 -19.32 -15.13
C ALA A 321 14.08 -19.21 -13.89
N ALA A 322 13.70 -19.84 -12.77
CA ALA A 322 14.51 -19.88 -11.57
C ALA A 322 15.86 -20.56 -11.82
N ALA A 323 15.87 -21.70 -12.51
CA ALA A 323 17.09 -22.42 -12.85
C ALA A 323 18.02 -21.57 -13.76
N ALA A 324 17.46 -20.86 -14.73
CA ALA A 324 18.23 -19.95 -15.59
C ALA A 324 18.88 -18.81 -14.78
N ILE A 325 18.15 -18.21 -13.84
CA ILE A 325 18.67 -17.16 -12.96
C ILE A 325 19.78 -17.70 -12.05
N VAL A 326 19.59 -18.89 -11.47
CA VAL A 326 20.61 -19.54 -10.63
C VAL A 326 21.86 -19.89 -11.44
N ALA A 327 21.69 -20.37 -12.68
CA ALA A 327 22.79 -20.69 -13.58
C ALA A 327 23.64 -19.47 -13.98
N MET A 328 23.09 -18.26 -13.94
CA MET A 328 23.84 -17.02 -14.15
C MET A 328 24.81 -16.71 -13.00
N GLN A 329 24.75 -17.44 -11.87
CA GLN A 329 25.58 -17.26 -10.67
C GLN A 329 25.66 -15.80 -10.23
N LEU A 330 24.54 -15.08 -10.32
CA LEU A 330 24.48 -13.68 -9.93
C LEU A 330 24.80 -13.53 -8.45
N SER A 331 25.50 -12.45 -8.10
CA SER A 331 25.64 -12.10 -6.70
C SER A 331 24.27 -11.80 -6.10
N LYS A 332 24.10 -12.07 -4.79
CA LYS A 332 22.87 -11.84 -4.04
C LYS A 332 22.27 -10.45 -4.29
N TRP A 333 23.13 -9.43 -4.36
CA TRP A 333 22.73 -8.04 -4.56
C TRP A 333 22.36 -7.71 -6.01
N VAL A 334 23.05 -8.29 -6.98
CA VAL A 334 22.70 -8.11 -8.40
C VAL A 334 21.34 -8.73 -8.66
N LEU A 335 21.08 -9.94 -8.16
CA LEU A 335 19.78 -10.59 -8.24
C LEU A 335 18.67 -9.70 -7.67
N LEU A 336 18.88 -9.15 -6.46
CA LEU A 336 17.91 -8.27 -5.81
C LEU A 336 17.65 -7.02 -6.67
N VAL A 337 18.68 -6.32 -7.11
CA VAL A 337 18.53 -5.10 -7.93
C VAL A 337 17.80 -5.40 -9.24
N THR A 338 18.09 -6.51 -9.90
CA THR A 338 17.38 -6.92 -11.12
C THR A 338 15.90 -7.18 -10.86
N ILE A 339 15.55 -7.87 -9.76
CA ILE A 339 14.16 -8.13 -9.38
C ILE A 339 13.44 -6.84 -9.02
N LEU A 340 14.06 -5.97 -8.22
CA LEU A 340 13.45 -4.68 -7.86
C LEU A 340 13.27 -3.79 -9.09
N GLY A 341 14.23 -3.77 -10.02
CA GLY A 341 14.11 -3.06 -11.29
C GLY A 341 12.94 -3.58 -12.14
N LEU A 342 12.76 -4.90 -12.21
CA LEU A 342 11.60 -5.52 -12.86
C LEU A 342 10.29 -5.12 -12.18
N VAL A 343 10.22 -5.17 -10.85
CA VAL A 343 9.02 -4.78 -10.08
C VAL A 343 8.69 -3.31 -10.27
N ILE A 344 9.68 -2.41 -10.32
CA ILE A 344 9.47 -0.99 -10.63
C ILE A 344 8.92 -0.82 -12.04
N LEU A 345 9.51 -1.50 -13.03
CA LEU A 345 9.06 -1.44 -14.41
C LEU A 345 7.61 -1.93 -14.56
N LEU A 346 7.23 -3.00 -13.86
CA LEU A 346 5.84 -3.47 -13.83
C LEU A 346 4.93 -2.51 -13.04
N GLY A 347 5.43 -1.91 -11.95
CA GLY A 347 4.76 -0.91 -11.12
C GLY A 347 4.30 0.33 -11.88
N PHE A 348 4.96 0.63 -12.99
CA PHE A 348 4.56 1.71 -13.88
C PHE A 348 3.24 1.46 -14.61
N PHE A 349 2.86 0.21 -14.81
CA PHE A 349 1.68 -0.14 -15.62
C PHE A 349 0.62 -0.89 -14.82
N LEU A 350 1.03 -1.61 -13.78
CA LEU A 350 0.21 -2.58 -13.07
C LEU A 350 0.00 -2.19 -11.60
N PRO A 351 -1.18 -2.47 -11.03
CA PRO A 351 -1.40 -2.30 -9.60
C PRO A 351 -0.62 -3.36 -8.79
N PRO A 352 -0.24 -3.07 -7.53
CA PRO A 352 0.60 -3.94 -6.70
C PRO A 352 0.11 -5.38 -6.59
N VAL A 353 -1.20 -5.56 -6.44
CA VAL A 353 -1.87 -6.87 -6.34
C VAL A 353 -1.53 -7.75 -7.54
N SER A 354 -1.60 -7.19 -8.73
CA SER A 354 -1.35 -7.93 -9.98
C SER A 354 0.11 -8.27 -10.15
N ILE A 355 1.01 -7.38 -9.73
CA ILE A 355 2.46 -7.62 -9.77
C ILE A 355 2.81 -8.79 -8.87
N ILE A 356 2.35 -8.79 -7.60
CA ILE A 356 2.62 -9.89 -6.67
C ILE A 356 2.16 -11.21 -7.27
N LEU A 357 0.88 -11.30 -7.63
CA LEU A 357 0.29 -12.58 -8.02
C LEU A 357 0.88 -13.11 -9.34
N MET A 358 1.24 -12.23 -10.27
CA MET A 358 1.85 -12.62 -11.54
C MET A 358 3.34 -13.00 -11.38
N THR A 359 4.08 -12.29 -10.54
CA THR A 359 5.55 -12.43 -10.48
C THR A 359 6.04 -13.35 -9.36
N ALA A 360 5.28 -13.51 -8.27
CA ALA A 360 5.66 -14.33 -7.12
C ALA A 360 6.14 -15.74 -7.51
N PRO A 361 5.45 -16.50 -8.39
CA PRO A 361 5.90 -17.83 -8.78
C PRO A 361 7.28 -17.85 -9.46
N ILE A 362 7.65 -16.74 -10.11
CA ILE A 362 8.90 -16.60 -10.86
C ILE A 362 10.03 -16.06 -9.97
N ILE A 363 9.75 -15.08 -9.12
CA ILE A 363 10.78 -14.37 -8.34
C ILE A 363 11.11 -15.04 -7.01
N LEU A 364 10.16 -15.71 -6.37
CA LEU A 364 10.37 -16.25 -5.01
C LEU A 364 11.33 -17.45 -4.99
N PRO A 365 11.27 -18.43 -5.92
CA PRO A 365 12.22 -19.54 -5.91
C PRO A 365 13.69 -19.13 -5.98
N PRO A 366 14.15 -18.24 -6.90
CA PRO A 366 15.56 -17.83 -6.94
C PRO A 366 15.95 -16.99 -5.72
N LEU A 367 15.05 -16.20 -5.15
CA LEU A 367 15.31 -15.46 -3.91
C LEU A 367 15.53 -16.40 -2.72
N LYS A 368 14.69 -17.43 -2.60
CA LYS A 368 14.84 -18.46 -1.58
C LYS A 368 16.15 -19.23 -1.76
N ALA A 369 16.51 -19.58 -2.99
CA ALA A 369 17.78 -20.24 -3.31
C ALA A 369 19.01 -19.36 -2.98
N ALA A 370 18.90 -18.05 -3.16
CA ALA A 370 19.94 -17.07 -2.78
C ALA A 370 19.97 -16.74 -1.26
N GLY A 371 19.14 -17.40 -0.45
CA GLY A 371 19.10 -17.22 1.00
C GLY A 371 18.52 -15.88 1.45
N PHE A 372 17.55 -15.33 0.72
CA PHE A 372 16.74 -14.21 1.21
C PHE A 372 15.62 -14.71 2.11
N ASP A 373 15.36 -13.96 3.18
CA ASP A 373 14.14 -14.12 3.97
C ASP A 373 12.95 -13.55 3.17
N LEU A 374 11.94 -14.38 2.92
CA LEU A 374 10.79 -14.00 2.10
C LEU A 374 9.87 -13.01 2.82
N VAL A 375 9.88 -12.93 4.14
CA VAL A 375 9.13 -11.91 4.89
C VAL A 375 9.80 -10.55 4.71
N TRP A 376 11.13 -10.50 4.85
CA TRP A 376 11.91 -9.29 4.57
C TRP A 376 11.72 -8.82 3.12
N PHE A 377 11.80 -9.75 2.17
CA PHE A 377 11.58 -9.42 0.76
C PHE A 377 10.15 -8.90 0.51
N GLY A 378 9.15 -9.47 1.17
CA GLY A 378 7.77 -8.98 1.08
C GLY A 378 7.63 -7.52 1.49
N VAL A 379 8.32 -7.08 2.55
CA VAL A 379 8.37 -5.66 2.94
C VAL A 379 9.06 -4.82 1.87
N VAL A 380 10.23 -5.24 1.39
CA VAL A 380 10.98 -4.49 0.36
C VAL A 380 10.17 -4.37 -0.93
N MET A 381 9.52 -5.46 -1.35
CA MET A 381 8.63 -5.50 -2.51
C MET A 381 7.45 -4.55 -2.30
N THR A 382 6.86 -4.52 -1.10
CA THR A 382 5.79 -3.60 -0.74
C THR A 382 6.21 -2.15 -0.93
N ILE A 383 7.35 -1.74 -0.36
CA ILE A 383 7.89 -0.37 -0.52
C ILE A 383 8.18 -0.05 -2.00
N THR A 384 8.69 -1.03 -2.75
CA THR A 384 9.03 -0.86 -4.16
C THR A 384 7.79 -0.63 -5.03
N MET A 385 6.71 -1.38 -4.78
CA MET A 385 5.45 -1.18 -5.51
C MET A 385 4.79 0.16 -5.15
N GLU A 386 4.92 0.60 -3.90
CA GLU A 386 4.43 1.91 -3.47
C GLU A 386 5.12 3.07 -4.21
N MET A 387 6.40 2.92 -4.57
CA MET A 387 7.09 3.92 -5.39
C MET A 387 6.42 4.05 -6.77
N GLY A 388 5.91 2.95 -7.33
CA GLY A 388 5.15 2.94 -8.58
C GLY A 388 3.81 3.69 -8.49
N LEU A 389 3.19 3.76 -7.30
CA LEU A 389 1.92 4.48 -7.11
C LEU A 389 2.08 6.00 -7.06
N ILE A 390 3.30 6.51 -6.84
CA ILE A 390 3.60 7.94 -6.74
C ILE A 390 4.59 8.43 -7.82
N HIS A 391 4.88 7.60 -8.82
CA HIS A 391 5.75 7.93 -9.95
C HIS A 391 5.03 7.66 -11.30
N PRO A 392 5.20 8.53 -12.32
CA PRO A 392 4.69 8.29 -13.67
C PRO A 392 5.19 6.96 -14.27
N PRO A 393 4.46 6.33 -15.22
CA PRO A 393 3.36 6.85 -16.03
C PRO A 393 1.94 6.66 -15.44
N VAL A 394 1.69 5.64 -14.61
CA VAL A 394 0.35 5.41 -14.01
C VAL A 394 0.18 6.12 -12.68
N GLY A 395 1.16 6.10 -11.77
CA GLY A 395 1.13 6.85 -10.49
C GLY A 395 -0.26 7.10 -9.90
N LEU A 396 -1.01 6.04 -9.52
CA LEU A 396 -2.43 6.14 -9.18
C LEU A 396 -2.72 7.24 -8.14
N ASN A 397 -1.83 7.41 -7.15
CA ASN A 397 -1.98 8.46 -6.15
C ASN A 397 -1.84 9.85 -6.74
N ILE A 398 -0.97 10.05 -7.75
CA ILE A 398 -0.85 11.33 -8.47
C ILE A 398 -2.21 11.70 -9.08
N PHE A 399 -2.91 10.75 -9.72
CA PHE A 399 -4.22 11.00 -10.31
C PHE A 399 -5.32 11.21 -9.26
N VAL A 400 -5.28 10.48 -8.14
CA VAL A 400 -6.19 10.74 -7.01
C VAL A 400 -6.01 12.17 -6.51
N ILE A 401 -4.77 12.63 -6.34
CA ILE A 401 -4.46 13.99 -5.89
C ILE A 401 -4.90 15.02 -6.93
N LYS A 402 -4.70 14.74 -8.22
CA LYS A 402 -5.17 15.61 -9.31
C LYS A 402 -6.70 15.75 -9.32
N ASN A 403 -7.45 14.72 -8.95
CA ASN A 403 -8.90 14.80 -8.80
C ASN A 403 -9.34 15.63 -7.59
N ILE A 404 -8.55 15.63 -6.51
CA ILE A 404 -8.82 16.44 -5.31
C ILE A 404 -8.50 17.92 -5.54
N ALA A 405 -7.37 18.20 -6.19
CA ALA A 405 -6.87 19.55 -6.45
C ALA A 405 -6.62 19.74 -7.96
N PRO A 406 -7.69 19.90 -8.76
CA PRO A 406 -7.59 19.98 -10.23
C PRO A 406 -6.85 21.23 -10.71
N ASP A 407 -6.71 22.24 -9.87
CA ASP A 407 -6.00 23.47 -10.16
C ASP A 407 -4.46 23.32 -10.06
N ILE A 408 -3.95 22.28 -9.40
CA ILE A 408 -2.51 22.01 -9.34
C ILE A 408 -2.06 21.35 -10.65
N PRO A 409 -1.10 21.92 -11.40
CA PRO A 409 -0.56 21.29 -12.60
C PRO A 409 -0.01 19.88 -12.31
N LEU A 410 -0.27 18.93 -13.22
CA LEU A 410 0.22 17.55 -13.04
C LEU A 410 1.75 17.49 -12.87
N LYS A 411 2.46 18.35 -13.61
CA LYS A 411 3.91 18.53 -13.48
C LYS A 411 4.32 18.82 -12.03
N ASP A 412 3.62 19.72 -11.35
CA ASP A 412 3.96 20.13 -9.99
C ASP A 412 3.69 19.02 -8.97
N ILE A 413 2.66 18.19 -9.22
CA ILE A 413 2.40 16.99 -8.41
C ILE A 413 3.55 15.98 -8.58
N ILE A 414 3.97 15.70 -9.83
CA ILE A 414 5.06 14.76 -10.14
C ILE A 414 6.39 15.20 -9.51
N TRP A 415 6.77 16.47 -9.69
CA TRP A 415 7.98 17.00 -9.08
C TRP A 415 7.87 17.08 -7.55
N GLY A 416 6.65 17.25 -7.04
CA GLY A 416 6.34 17.18 -5.61
C GLY A 416 6.52 15.78 -5.00
N THR A 417 6.24 14.70 -5.74
CA THR A 417 6.38 13.31 -5.26
C THR A 417 7.80 12.79 -5.37
N LEU A 418 8.60 13.28 -6.32
CA LEU A 418 9.94 12.77 -6.60
C LEU A 418 10.88 12.70 -5.38
N PRO A 419 10.95 13.71 -4.47
CA PRO A 419 11.76 13.61 -3.26
C PRO A 419 11.35 12.43 -2.38
N PHE A 420 10.06 12.11 -2.30
CA PHE A 420 9.56 11.00 -1.51
C PHE A 420 9.89 9.65 -2.14
N VAL A 421 9.87 9.55 -3.47
CA VAL A 421 10.37 8.36 -4.20
C VAL A 421 11.84 8.10 -3.85
N ILE A 422 12.65 9.15 -3.82
CA ILE A 422 14.07 9.05 -3.43
C ILE A 422 14.19 8.59 -1.97
N LEU A 423 13.40 9.14 -1.05
CA LEU A 423 13.39 8.71 0.35
C LEU A 423 12.98 7.23 0.51
N MET A 424 12.05 6.74 -0.31
CA MET A 424 11.67 5.34 -0.32
C MET A 424 12.79 4.43 -0.85
N ALA A 425 13.50 4.86 -1.90
CA ALA A 425 14.69 4.17 -2.39
C ALA A 425 15.80 4.13 -1.32
N VAL A 426 16.00 5.24 -0.61
CA VAL A 426 16.92 5.31 0.55
C VAL A 426 16.48 4.38 1.67
N ALA A 427 15.17 4.30 1.96
CA ALA A 427 14.65 3.36 2.94
C ALA A 427 14.94 1.90 2.55
N ILE A 428 14.74 1.53 1.27
CA ILE A 428 15.11 0.20 0.76
C ILE A 428 16.60 -0.07 0.94
N LEU A 429 17.47 0.90 0.62
CA LEU A 429 18.91 0.76 0.82
C LEU A 429 19.25 0.54 2.31
N ILE A 430 18.62 1.29 3.21
CA ILE A 430 18.78 1.11 4.66
C ILE A 430 18.32 -0.28 5.09
N LEU A 431 17.20 -0.79 4.57
CA LEU A 431 16.72 -2.15 4.87
C LEU A 431 17.62 -3.26 4.33
N CYS A 432 18.33 -2.99 3.22
CA CYS A 432 19.36 -3.89 2.69
C CYS A 432 20.57 -3.96 3.61
N LEU A 433 21.01 -2.81 4.14
CA LEU A 433 22.15 -2.74 5.06
C LEU A 433 21.81 -3.23 6.47
N VAL A 434 20.57 -2.98 6.92
CA VAL A 434 20.09 -3.26 8.28
C VAL A 434 18.75 -4.00 8.20
N PRO A 435 18.74 -5.29 7.83
CA PRO A 435 17.51 -6.09 7.72
C PRO A 435 16.78 -6.25 9.07
N GLY A 436 17.48 -6.02 10.18
CA GLY A 436 16.91 -6.01 11.52
C GLY A 436 15.78 -5.00 11.72
N ILE A 437 15.72 -3.90 10.95
CA ILE A 437 14.61 -2.94 11.05
C ILE A 437 13.27 -3.61 10.71
N ALA A 438 13.24 -4.49 9.72
CA ALA A 438 12.06 -5.28 9.40
C ALA A 438 11.95 -6.53 10.28
N MET A 439 13.06 -7.23 10.53
CA MET A 439 13.01 -8.59 11.09
C MET A 439 13.11 -8.67 12.62
N TRP A 440 13.52 -7.61 13.31
CA TRP A 440 13.70 -7.61 14.76
C TRP A 440 12.39 -7.90 15.51
N LEU A 441 11.32 -7.15 15.21
CA LEU A 441 10.04 -7.30 15.89
C LEU A 441 9.36 -8.66 15.61
N PRO A 442 9.28 -9.14 14.34
CA PRO A 442 8.81 -10.50 14.05
C PRO A 442 9.59 -11.58 14.78
N ASN A 443 10.93 -11.49 14.81
CA ASN A 443 11.77 -12.51 15.42
C ASN A 443 11.66 -12.52 16.96
N TRP A 444 11.31 -11.38 17.56
CA TRP A 444 11.11 -11.27 19.01
C TRP A 444 9.74 -11.81 19.46
N LEU A 445 8.65 -11.46 18.77
CA LEU A 445 7.29 -11.84 19.16
C LEU A 445 6.85 -13.21 18.62
N LEU A 446 7.27 -13.57 17.41
CA LEU A 446 6.86 -14.78 16.72
C LEU A 446 8.10 -15.51 16.19
N PRO A 447 8.98 -16.08 17.04
CA PRO A 447 10.21 -16.72 16.60
C PRO A 447 9.95 -17.74 15.49
N SER A 448 10.74 -17.73 14.43
CA SER A 448 10.63 -18.76 13.40
C SER A 448 11.00 -20.09 14.05
N THR A 449 10.06 -21.04 14.16
CA THR A 449 10.39 -22.43 14.40
C THR A 449 11.30 -22.85 13.25
N ARG A 450 12.60 -22.98 13.53
CA ARG A 450 13.59 -23.42 12.55
C ARG A 450 13.29 -24.82 12.06
#